data_AF-A0A9D4Z712-F1
#
_entry.id   AF-A0A9D4Z712-F1
#
_cell.length_a   1.000
_cell.length_b   1.000
_cell.length_c   1.000
_cell.angle_alpha   90.00
_cell.angle_beta   90.00
_cell.angle_gamma   90.00
#
_symmetry.space_group_name_H-M   'P 1'
#
loop_
_entity.id
_entity.type
_entity.pdbx_description
1 polymer ?
#
loop_
_entity_poly.entity_id
_entity_poly.type
_entity_poly.pdbx_seq_one_letter_code
_entity_poly.pdbx_strand_id
1 'polypeptide(L)'
;MVLCSRGTALFFFLLIVAVEGHALDRHVVRAMPSKLQEDGNLLPDEGWKTGFMSGSQPKRELLNTKGSMRDELQGSSLLVQAMQEQIQSAKKIANLERLNKHPRLLRELRYQIKQNERALGASAVDAQLPKSAPEKIRALRQVLSRATERPHNKCEDVTKRLRSSVMVTEDKVSALEEENKNLGRLAVRTMPKGFHCLALQLTIQFYDHLGEGPVFQDQTKIDNSGLMHYVIYTENILAATVIINSTVYTAKEPHRQVFHVLTDGLNYAAMRMWFQRNNPDKATVEVENLEKLNLSRTSLGLHGFSGKYLKLPMVKAQLKQEEGVDMMKRLGLYYELPRIFPRLEKVLVLDDDIVVRKDLSHLWEEDLHKKVIGAVGSCETSNNFGGTLGWACMNMVDLGEWRRQGLSETLTVELDIWDGLTVLRESNSHVWDESVCHVIDLDDALSEFANGAQEAAAVHYRGYAKPWLGMGMNRHRSLWTRFVNYENPILQACNIHK
;
A
#
# COMPACT_ATOMS: atom_id res chain seq x y z
N MET A 1 27.32 39.49 0.19
CA MET A 1 28.02 38.56 -0.74
C MET A 1 28.49 37.24 -0.10
N VAL A 2 28.53 37.07 1.24
CA VAL A 2 28.99 35.80 1.88
C VAL A 2 27.84 34.86 2.27
N LEU A 3 26.58 35.33 2.31
CA LEU A 3 25.42 34.51 2.72
C LEU A 3 24.85 33.62 1.59
N CYS A 4 25.17 33.89 0.32
CA CYS A 4 24.60 33.14 -0.81
C CYS A 4 25.40 31.87 -1.18
N SER A 5 26.65 31.74 -0.71
CA SER A 5 27.51 30.57 -0.99
C SER A 5 27.32 29.42 0.00
N ARG A 6 26.86 29.69 1.23
CA ARG A 6 26.61 28.64 2.24
C ARG A 6 25.24 27.97 2.10
N GLY A 7 24.19 28.75 1.75
CA GLY A 7 22.84 28.20 1.56
C GLY A 7 22.69 27.33 0.31
N THR A 8 23.35 27.70 -0.79
CA THR A 8 23.32 26.92 -2.04
C THR A 8 24.13 25.61 -1.94
N ALA A 9 25.25 25.61 -1.22
CA ALA A 9 26.00 24.38 -0.96
C ALA A 9 25.21 23.38 -0.10
N LEU A 10 24.52 23.85 0.95
CA LEU A 10 23.66 23.00 1.78
C LEU A 10 22.47 22.44 0.97
N PHE A 11 21.90 23.26 0.08
CA PHE A 11 20.79 22.87 -0.79
C PHE A 11 21.21 21.83 -1.84
N PHE A 12 22.39 21.98 -2.45
CA PHE A 12 22.95 20.96 -3.36
C PHE A 12 23.35 19.68 -2.61
N PHE A 13 23.84 19.77 -1.38
CA PHE A 13 24.18 18.60 -0.56
C PHE A 13 22.93 17.81 -0.18
N LEU A 14 21.85 18.49 0.23
CA LEU A 14 20.56 17.87 0.53
C LEU A 14 19.89 17.26 -0.72
N LEU A 15 20.02 17.90 -1.88
CA LEU A 15 19.49 17.35 -3.14
C LEU A 15 20.26 16.12 -3.62
N ILE A 16 21.59 16.09 -3.45
CA ILE A 16 22.42 14.93 -3.83
C ILE A 16 22.14 13.75 -2.91
N VAL A 17 21.99 14.00 -1.60
CA VAL A 17 21.61 12.95 -0.63
C VAL A 17 20.19 12.43 -0.87
N ALA A 18 19.26 13.26 -1.34
CA ALA A 18 17.91 12.83 -1.71
C ALA A 18 17.84 12.02 -3.02
N VAL A 19 18.79 12.23 -3.94
CA VAL A 19 18.89 11.49 -5.21
C VAL A 19 19.67 10.17 -5.03
N GLU A 20 20.57 10.08 -4.06
CA GLU A 20 21.31 8.87 -3.69
C GLU A 20 20.73 8.17 -2.44
N GLY A 21 19.44 7.83 -2.46
CA GLY A 21 18.89 6.61 -1.87
C GLY A 21 19.22 6.21 -0.42
N HIS A 22 19.68 7.10 0.46
CA HIS A 22 19.85 6.81 1.89
C HIS A 22 18.82 7.55 2.72
N ALA A 23 18.06 6.78 3.49
CA ALA A 23 16.93 7.19 4.32
C ALA A 23 17.22 8.47 5.12
N LEU A 24 16.62 9.57 4.70
CA LEU A 24 16.44 10.76 5.52
C LEU A 24 14.95 10.97 5.75
N ASP A 25 14.63 11.16 7.03
CA ASP A 25 13.31 11.33 7.59
C ASP A 25 12.53 12.47 6.90
N ARG A 26 11.27 12.21 6.52
CA ARG A 26 10.43 13.09 5.67
C ARG A 26 10.11 14.45 6.32
N HIS A 27 10.44 14.64 7.59
CA HIS A 27 10.19 15.89 8.32
C HIS A 27 11.07 17.08 7.89
N VAL A 28 12.22 16.86 7.24
CA VAL A 28 13.14 17.98 6.89
C VAL A 28 12.67 18.76 5.64
N VAL A 29 11.88 18.15 4.75
CA VAL A 29 11.48 18.78 3.49
C VAL A 29 10.23 19.66 3.63
N ARG A 30 9.45 19.51 4.71
CA ARG A 30 8.18 20.25 4.91
C ARG A 30 8.31 21.58 5.66
N ALA A 31 9.49 21.95 6.16
CA ALA A 31 9.72 23.25 6.77
C ALA A 31 10.26 24.27 5.75
N MET A 32 9.46 24.61 4.73
CA MET A 32 9.64 25.87 3.99
C MET A 32 8.31 26.62 3.97
N PRO A 33 8.22 27.81 4.61
CA PRO A 33 6.98 28.55 4.64
C PRO A 33 6.70 29.15 3.25
N SER A 34 5.63 28.65 2.64
CA SER A 34 4.92 29.33 1.55
C SER A 34 4.16 30.54 2.12
N LYS A 35 4.85 31.67 2.31
CA LYS A 35 4.28 33.03 2.42
C LYS A 35 5.42 34.05 2.54
N LEU A 36 5.79 34.66 1.42
CA LEU A 36 6.38 36.01 1.42
C LEU A 36 5.21 36.95 1.16
N GLN A 37 4.61 37.44 2.24
CA GLN A 37 3.69 38.58 2.19
C GLN A 37 4.46 39.78 2.75
N GLU A 38 4.43 40.86 1.97
CA GLU A 38 4.92 42.18 2.34
C GLU A 38 4.30 42.59 3.68
N ASP A 39 5.12 42.80 4.70
CA ASP A 39 5.05 43.93 5.62
C ASP A 39 6.18 43.83 6.65
N GLY A 40 6.89 44.94 6.83
CA GLY A 40 7.99 45.04 7.77
C GLY A 40 7.48 45.00 9.20
N ASN A 41 7.99 44.03 9.99
CA ASN A 41 8.29 44.21 11.40
C ASN A 41 9.22 43.09 11.89
N LEU A 42 10.31 43.51 12.53
CA LEU A 42 11.27 42.67 13.23
C LEU A 42 10.64 42.11 14.52
N LEU A 43 10.83 40.82 14.78
CA LEU A 43 10.72 40.21 16.11
C LEU A 43 11.99 39.40 16.42
N PRO A 44 12.38 39.26 17.70
CA PRO A 44 13.78 39.14 18.12
C PRO A 44 14.30 37.70 18.25
N ASP A 45 15.62 37.60 18.17
CA ASP A 45 16.47 36.41 18.40
C ASP A 45 16.17 35.71 19.74
N GLU A 46 15.74 34.44 19.67
CA GLU A 46 15.82 33.47 20.76
C GLU A 46 16.76 32.33 20.33
N GLY A 47 17.89 32.23 21.02
CA GLY A 47 19.05 31.45 20.61
C GLY A 47 18.92 29.94 20.85
N TRP A 48 19.16 29.16 19.79
CA TRP A 48 19.39 27.72 19.89
C TRP A 48 20.86 27.43 20.17
N LYS A 49 21.18 27.15 21.44
CA LYS A 49 22.46 26.55 21.86
C LYS A 49 22.47 25.06 21.51
N THR A 50 23.29 24.65 20.55
CA THR A 50 23.61 23.24 20.31
C THR A 50 24.78 22.82 21.21
N GLY A 51 24.49 21.94 22.18
CA GLY A 51 25.50 21.23 22.95
C GLY A 51 26.02 20.03 22.16
N PHE A 52 27.23 20.13 21.62
CA PHE A 52 27.99 18.98 21.15
C PHE A 52 28.96 18.54 22.25
N MET A 53 28.70 17.39 22.87
CA MET A 53 29.68 16.69 23.70
C MET A 53 30.70 15.99 22.81
N SER A 54 31.97 16.15 23.18
CA SER A 54 33.16 15.60 22.54
C SER A 54 33.25 14.07 22.66
N GLY A 55 33.83 13.40 21.65
CA GLY A 55 34.26 12.01 21.78
C GLY A 55 35.10 11.48 20.62
N SER A 56 36.42 11.41 20.85
CA SER A 56 37.42 10.47 20.29
C SER A 56 37.71 10.43 18.77
N GLN A 57 38.89 10.96 18.42
CA GLN A 57 39.71 10.53 17.28
C GLN A 57 40.22 9.09 17.47
N PRO A 58 40.55 8.36 16.38
CA PRO A 58 41.55 7.31 16.45
C PRO A 58 42.83 7.63 15.65
N LYS A 59 43.93 7.23 16.28
CA LYS A 59 45.35 7.34 15.89
C LYS A 59 45.71 6.45 14.69
N ARG A 60 46.78 6.87 13.99
CA ARG A 60 47.68 6.04 13.17
C ARG A 60 48.39 4.99 14.03
N GLU A 61 48.52 3.74 13.54
CA GLU A 61 49.81 3.09 13.19
C GLU A 61 49.67 1.63 12.70
N LEU A 62 50.35 1.37 11.57
CA LEU A 62 50.97 0.18 10.97
C LEU A 62 50.52 -1.26 11.28
N LEU A 63 50.33 -2.03 10.17
CA LEU A 63 51.01 -3.31 9.86
C LEU A 63 50.79 -3.60 8.35
N ASN A 64 51.77 -3.31 7.49
CA ASN A 64 52.80 -4.24 6.99
C ASN A 64 52.26 -5.39 6.12
N THR A 65 52.27 -5.20 4.80
CA THR A 65 52.56 -6.26 3.83
C THR A 65 53.32 -5.66 2.64
N LYS A 66 54.65 -5.71 2.72
CA LYS A 66 55.51 -5.70 1.54
C LYS A 66 55.33 -7.06 0.85
N GLY A 67 54.72 -7.07 -0.32
CA GLY A 67 54.66 -8.24 -1.17
C GLY A 67 53.74 -8.04 -2.35
N SER A 68 54.34 -7.83 -3.52
CA SER A 68 53.71 -8.01 -4.83
C SER A 68 52.60 -7.03 -5.23
N MET A 69 53.01 -5.87 -5.73
CA MET A 69 52.28 -5.14 -6.79
C MET A 69 53.29 -4.19 -7.47
N ARG A 70 54.37 -4.78 -7.98
CA ARG A 70 55.12 -4.20 -9.10
C ARG A 70 54.56 -4.90 -10.32
N ASP A 71 53.46 -4.37 -10.83
CA ASP A 71 52.91 -4.46 -12.17
C ASP A 71 51.47 -3.92 -12.05
N GLU A 72 51.08 -3.01 -12.95
CA GLU A 72 49.76 -2.33 -13.04
C GLU A 72 49.56 -0.95 -12.38
N LEU A 73 50.59 -0.09 -12.34
CA LEU A 73 50.36 1.35 -12.18
C LEU A 73 51.42 2.18 -12.92
N GLN A 74 51.23 2.40 -14.22
CA GLN A 74 51.76 3.60 -14.89
C GLN A 74 51.10 3.88 -16.24
N GLY A 75 49.92 4.51 -16.15
CA GLY A 75 49.30 5.26 -17.24
C GLY A 75 48.44 6.36 -16.61
N SER A 76 49.06 7.45 -16.16
CA SER A 76 48.33 8.60 -15.65
C SER A 76 47.32 9.05 -16.72
N SER A 77 46.04 9.15 -16.37
CA SER A 77 44.94 9.61 -17.24
C SER A 77 44.48 11.03 -16.83
N LEU A 78 45.39 11.81 -16.24
CA LEU A 78 45.08 13.12 -15.66
C LEU A 78 44.74 14.14 -16.75
N LEU A 79 45.38 14.04 -17.92
CA LEU A 79 45.14 14.94 -19.04
C LEU A 79 43.82 14.60 -19.75
N VAL A 80 43.51 13.31 -19.91
CA VAL A 80 42.21 12.82 -20.43
C VAL A 80 41.06 13.29 -19.53
N GLN A 81 41.19 13.11 -18.21
CA GLN A 81 40.18 13.57 -17.24
C GLN A 81 40.00 15.09 -17.29
N ALA A 82 41.09 15.87 -17.26
CA ALA A 82 41.03 17.32 -17.35
C ALA A 82 40.36 17.81 -18.65
N MET A 83 40.61 17.12 -19.77
CA MET A 83 39.99 17.43 -21.05
C MET A 83 38.49 17.11 -21.06
N GLN A 84 38.07 15.98 -20.48
CA GLN A 84 36.67 15.58 -20.34
C GLN A 84 35.88 16.57 -19.48
N GLU A 85 36.40 16.91 -18.29
CA GLU A 85 35.76 17.85 -17.37
C GLU A 85 35.57 19.23 -18.02
N GLN A 86 36.58 19.72 -18.74
CA GLN A 86 36.52 21.02 -19.39
C GLN A 86 35.53 21.05 -20.57
N ILE A 87 35.41 19.94 -21.33
CA ILE A 87 34.39 19.79 -22.39
C ILE A 87 32.98 19.80 -21.76
N GLN A 88 32.77 19.06 -20.68
CA GLN A 88 31.45 19.00 -20.01
C GLN A 88 31.04 20.36 -19.44
N SER A 89 31.96 21.06 -18.80
CA SER A 89 31.74 22.43 -18.31
C SER A 89 31.40 23.39 -19.44
N ALA A 90 32.15 23.32 -20.56
CA ALA A 90 31.90 24.15 -21.73
C ALA A 90 30.55 23.88 -22.41
N LYS A 91 30.09 22.63 -22.47
CA LYS A 91 28.75 22.28 -22.99
C LYS A 91 27.61 22.86 -22.15
N LYS A 92 27.72 22.78 -20.82
CA LYS A 92 26.75 23.38 -19.89
C LYS A 92 26.62 24.88 -20.14
N ILE A 93 27.75 25.56 -20.34
CA ILE A 93 27.80 27.00 -20.61
C ILE A 93 27.28 27.32 -22.01
N ALA A 94 27.64 26.56 -23.05
CA ALA A 94 27.18 26.80 -24.42
C ALA A 94 25.65 26.67 -24.62
N ASN A 95 24.96 25.97 -23.73
CA ASN A 95 23.50 25.82 -23.72
C ASN A 95 22.77 26.92 -22.92
N LEU A 96 23.50 27.89 -22.36
CA LEU A 96 22.90 29.04 -21.71
C LEU A 96 22.38 30.03 -22.76
N GLU A 97 21.11 30.44 -22.65
CA GLU A 97 20.46 31.41 -23.57
C GLU A 97 21.21 32.74 -23.67
N ARG A 98 21.97 33.12 -22.64
CA ARG A 98 22.82 34.33 -22.64
C ARG A 98 23.88 34.33 -23.74
N LEU A 99 24.40 33.17 -24.12
CA LEU A 99 25.38 33.06 -25.21
C LEU A 99 24.73 33.18 -26.59
N ASN A 100 23.42 32.95 -26.72
CA ASN A 100 22.68 33.24 -27.96
C ASN A 100 22.68 34.75 -28.28
N LYS A 101 22.76 35.62 -27.25
CA LYS A 101 22.90 37.08 -27.43
C LYS A 101 24.29 37.50 -27.92
N HIS A 102 25.26 36.57 -27.94
CA HIS A 102 26.63 36.81 -28.42
C HIS A 102 27.04 35.72 -29.42
N PRO A 103 26.45 35.72 -30.64
CA PRO A 103 26.59 34.63 -31.60
C PRO A 103 28.04 34.37 -32.01
N ARG A 104 28.90 35.40 -32.01
CA ARG A 104 30.34 35.26 -32.29
C ARG A 104 31.06 34.43 -31.22
N LEU A 105 30.79 34.70 -29.94
CA LEU A 105 31.40 33.98 -28.82
C LEU A 105 30.86 32.55 -28.71
N LEU A 106 29.56 32.36 -28.96
CA LEU A 106 28.94 31.03 -28.99
C LEU A 106 29.49 30.15 -30.12
N ARG A 107 29.68 30.73 -31.32
CA ARG A 107 30.29 30.02 -32.45
C ARG A 107 31.73 29.62 -32.14
N GLU A 108 32.50 30.50 -31.51
CA GLU A 108 33.87 30.22 -31.08
C GLU A 108 33.91 29.12 -29.99
N LEU A 109 33.06 29.21 -28.97
CA LEU A 109 32.98 28.20 -27.91
C LEU A 109 32.58 26.82 -28.47
N ARG A 110 31.56 26.76 -29.34
CA ARG A 110 31.15 25.50 -30.02
C ARG A 110 32.25 24.95 -30.92
N TYR A 111 32.98 25.82 -31.60
CA TYR A 111 34.14 25.43 -32.40
C TYR A 111 35.22 24.79 -31.52
N GLN A 112 35.60 25.43 -30.40
CA GLN A 112 36.59 24.89 -29.48
C GLN A 112 36.14 23.58 -28.81
N ILE A 113 34.86 23.45 -28.44
CA ILE A 113 34.29 22.18 -27.93
C ILE A 113 34.49 21.07 -28.96
N LYS A 114 34.08 21.28 -30.21
CA LYS A 114 34.20 20.28 -31.29
C LYS A 114 35.66 19.92 -31.58
N GLN A 115 36.57 20.89 -31.51
CA GLN A 115 38.00 20.66 -31.71
C GLN A 115 38.63 19.83 -30.57
N ASN A 116 38.13 19.99 -29.35
CA ASN A 116 38.57 19.22 -28.18
C ASN A 116 37.96 17.81 -28.20
N GLU A 117 36.67 17.66 -28.51
CA GLU A 117 36.04 16.33 -28.66
C GLU A 117 36.71 15.47 -29.73
N ARG A 118 37.07 16.07 -30.88
CA ARG A 118 37.80 15.38 -31.94
C ARG A 118 39.20 14.92 -31.53
N ALA A 119 39.86 15.71 -30.68
CA ALA A 119 41.20 15.37 -30.19
C ALA A 119 41.16 14.38 -29.03
N LEU A 120 40.08 14.38 -28.23
CA LEU A 120 39.83 13.38 -27.21
C LEU A 120 39.49 12.03 -27.85
N GLY A 121 38.63 12.00 -28.88
CA GLY A 121 38.27 10.78 -29.59
C GLY A 121 37.81 9.66 -28.65
N ALA A 122 38.37 8.47 -28.82
CA ALA A 122 38.20 7.31 -27.93
C ALA A 122 39.38 7.12 -26.95
N SER A 123 40.18 8.16 -26.72
CA SER A 123 41.40 8.07 -25.88
C SER A 123 41.03 7.83 -24.42
N ALA A 124 41.53 6.74 -23.84
CA ALA A 124 41.31 6.35 -22.45
C ALA A 124 42.51 6.67 -21.53
N VAL A 125 43.70 6.86 -22.10
CA VAL A 125 44.95 7.17 -21.40
C VAL A 125 45.70 8.31 -22.08
N ASP A 126 46.50 9.06 -21.32
CA ASP A 126 47.18 10.28 -21.80
C ASP A 126 48.10 10.01 -23.01
N ALA A 127 48.69 8.81 -23.11
CA ALA A 127 49.55 8.40 -24.22
C ALA A 127 48.83 8.29 -25.58
N GLN A 128 47.49 8.16 -25.58
CA GLN A 128 46.67 8.07 -26.79
C GLN A 128 46.24 9.44 -27.32
N LEU A 129 46.42 10.50 -26.52
CA LEU A 129 46.08 11.86 -26.93
C LEU A 129 47.07 12.39 -27.97
N PRO A 130 46.60 13.21 -28.93
CA PRO A 130 47.49 13.88 -29.85
C PRO A 130 48.42 14.85 -29.10
N LYS A 131 49.64 15.05 -29.60
CA LYS A 131 50.63 15.99 -29.03
C LYS A 131 50.08 17.42 -28.87
N SER A 132 49.05 17.79 -29.62
CA SER A 132 48.34 19.08 -29.56
C SER A 132 47.24 19.17 -28.48
N ALA A 133 46.98 18.11 -27.72
CA ALA A 133 45.94 18.08 -26.69
C ALA A 133 46.10 19.18 -25.60
N PRO A 134 47.31 19.44 -25.05
CA PRO A 134 47.49 20.52 -24.07
C PRO A 134 47.14 21.91 -24.63
N GLU A 135 47.42 22.15 -25.91
CA GLU A 135 47.12 23.41 -26.59
C GLU A 135 45.61 23.58 -26.80
N LYS A 136 44.91 22.50 -27.19
CA LYS A 136 43.45 22.49 -27.36
C LYS A 136 42.72 22.71 -26.03
N ILE A 137 43.20 22.11 -24.95
CA ILE A 137 42.70 22.35 -23.59
C ILE A 137 42.89 23.82 -23.22
N ARG A 138 44.07 24.41 -23.48
CA ARG A 138 44.34 25.83 -23.20
C ARG A 138 43.43 26.76 -24.02
N ALA A 139 43.23 26.47 -25.30
CA ALA A 139 42.37 27.25 -26.19
C ALA A 139 40.90 27.24 -25.73
N LEU A 140 40.35 26.06 -25.39
CA LEU A 140 39.00 25.96 -24.85
C LEU A 140 38.87 26.71 -23.52
N ARG A 141 39.89 26.63 -22.64
CA ARG A 141 39.87 27.30 -21.32
C ARG A 141 39.79 28.81 -21.46
N GLN A 142 40.52 29.38 -22.42
CA GLN A 142 40.56 30.82 -22.68
C GLN A 142 39.23 31.35 -23.25
N VAL A 143 38.51 30.55 -24.03
CA VAL A 143 37.18 30.93 -24.53
C VAL A 143 36.13 30.73 -23.44
N LEU A 144 36.27 29.67 -22.63
CA LEU A 144 35.41 29.38 -21.50
C LEU A 144 35.46 30.49 -20.44
N SER A 145 36.66 30.98 -20.09
CA SER A 145 36.82 32.06 -19.09
C SER A 145 36.08 33.34 -19.51
N ARG A 146 36.17 33.70 -20.80
CA ARG A 146 35.46 34.85 -21.39
C ARG A 146 33.94 34.67 -21.41
N ALA A 147 33.46 33.42 -21.46
CA ALA A 147 32.03 33.10 -21.35
C ALA A 147 31.52 33.13 -19.89
N THR A 148 32.39 32.85 -18.92
CA THR A 148 32.07 32.81 -17.47
C THR A 148 32.24 34.15 -16.75
N GLU A 149 33.19 35.00 -17.17
CA GLU A 149 33.47 36.30 -16.53
C GLU A 149 32.32 37.33 -16.64
N ARG A 150 31.31 37.05 -17.47
CA ARG A 150 30.15 37.95 -17.60
C ARG A 150 29.17 37.74 -16.45
N PRO A 151 28.80 38.80 -15.69
CA PRO A 151 28.00 38.68 -14.47
C PRO A 151 26.64 38.03 -14.73
N HIS A 152 26.27 37.11 -13.84
CA HIS A 152 25.04 36.33 -13.87
C HIS A 152 23.95 37.08 -13.10
N ASN A 153 23.26 38.02 -13.75
CA ASN A 153 22.03 38.57 -13.19
C ASN A 153 20.88 37.69 -13.70
N LYS A 154 20.47 36.69 -12.91
CA LYS A 154 19.08 36.18 -12.77
C LYS A 154 19.06 34.78 -12.15
N CYS A 155 19.08 34.74 -10.82
CA CYS A 155 18.53 33.62 -10.03
C CYS A 155 17.10 33.25 -10.51
N GLU A 156 16.37 34.22 -11.06
CA GLU A 156 15.03 34.07 -11.63
C GLU A 156 14.92 33.05 -12.78
N ASP A 157 15.88 33.03 -13.72
CA ASP A 157 15.81 32.10 -14.87
C ASP A 157 16.11 30.66 -14.44
N VAL A 158 17.03 30.49 -13.48
CA VAL A 158 17.35 29.18 -12.88
C VAL A 158 16.20 28.69 -12.02
N THR A 159 15.61 29.55 -11.19
CA THR A 159 14.45 29.20 -10.36
C THR A 159 13.21 28.88 -11.21
N LYS A 160 12.98 29.59 -12.33
CA LYS A 160 11.90 29.27 -13.27
C LYS A 160 12.07 27.87 -13.88
N ARG A 161 13.29 27.52 -14.32
CA ARG A 161 13.59 26.18 -14.86
C ARG A 161 13.48 25.09 -13.80
N LEU A 162 13.96 25.34 -12.59
CA LEU A 162 13.82 24.39 -11.48
C LEU A 162 12.34 24.17 -11.14
N ARG A 163 11.53 25.23 -11.03
CA ARG A 163 10.08 25.10 -10.80
C ARG A 163 9.40 24.29 -11.89
N SER A 164 9.68 24.54 -13.16
CA SER A 164 9.11 23.72 -14.24
C SER A 164 9.56 22.26 -14.16
N SER A 165 10.81 22.00 -13.76
CA SER A 165 11.31 20.62 -13.60
C SER A 165 10.66 19.93 -12.40
N VAL A 166 10.41 20.66 -11.31
CA VAL A 166 9.70 20.15 -10.13
C VAL A 166 8.27 19.80 -10.52
N MET A 167 7.52 20.70 -11.16
CA MET A 167 6.15 20.44 -11.61
C MET A 167 6.07 19.22 -12.54
N VAL A 168 6.94 19.10 -13.55
CA VAL A 168 6.97 17.93 -14.44
C VAL A 168 7.29 16.64 -13.68
N THR A 169 8.13 16.72 -12.65
CA THR A 169 8.46 15.56 -11.81
C THR A 169 7.30 15.19 -10.90
N GLU A 170 6.61 16.18 -10.32
CA GLU A 170 5.39 16.00 -9.51
C GLU A 170 4.25 15.37 -10.33
N ASP A 171 4.03 15.84 -11.56
CA ASP A 171 3.04 15.25 -12.47
C ASP A 171 3.39 13.79 -12.79
N LYS A 172 4.67 13.50 -13.02
CA LYS A 172 5.14 12.14 -13.29
C LYS A 172 4.99 11.23 -12.06
N VAL A 173 5.27 11.74 -10.87
CA VAL A 173 5.06 11.00 -9.61
C VAL A 173 3.58 10.70 -9.44
N SER A 174 2.70 11.69 -9.66
CA SER A 174 1.25 11.52 -9.55
C SER A 174 0.71 10.46 -10.52
N ALA A 175 1.18 10.46 -11.76
CA ALA A 175 0.80 9.45 -12.76
C ALA A 175 1.28 8.04 -12.38
N LEU A 176 2.51 7.91 -11.87
CA LEU A 176 3.05 6.62 -11.40
C LEU A 176 2.32 6.13 -10.14
N GLU A 177 1.91 7.03 -9.25
CA GLU A 177 1.10 6.68 -8.07
C GLU A 177 -0.27 6.15 -8.48
N GLU A 178 -0.93 6.77 -9.47
CA GLU A 178 -2.20 6.28 -10.00
C GLU A 178 -2.06 4.90 -10.66
N GLU A 179 -1.01 4.70 -11.46
CA GLU A 179 -0.70 3.40 -12.06
C GLU A 179 -0.44 2.33 -10.99
N ASN A 180 0.34 2.66 -9.96
CA ASN A 180 0.63 1.76 -8.85
C ASN A 180 -0.64 1.38 -8.07
N LYS A 181 -1.54 2.34 -7.81
CA LYS A 181 -2.84 2.07 -7.17
C LYS A 181 -3.67 1.10 -8.01
N ASN A 182 -3.75 1.29 -9.32
CA ASN A 182 -4.49 0.41 -10.23
C ASN A 182 -3.90 -1.01 -10.27
N LEU A 183 -2.57 -1.15 -10.32
CA LEU A 183 -1.90 -2.44 -10.27
C LEU A 183 -2.08 -3.12 -8.91
N GLY A 184 -2.03 -2.36 -7.82
CA GLY A 184 -2.32 -2.86 -6.48
C GLY A 184 -3.72 -3.45 -6.37
N ARG A 185 -4.73 -2.71 -6.83
CA ARG A 185 -6.14 -3.16 -6.86
C ARG A 185 -6.33 -4.44 -7.66
N LEU A 186 -5.65 -4.56 -8.80
CA LEU A 186 -5.62 -5.81 -9.57
C LEU A 186 -4.97 -6.94 -8.78
N ALA A 187 -3.84 -6.67 -8.10
CA ALA A 187 -3.08 -7.68 -7.37
C ALA A 187 -3.86 -8.32 -6.22
N VAL A 188 -4.71 -7.57 -5.50
CA VAL A 188 -5.59 -8.13 -4.46
C VAL A 188 -6.57 -9.15 -4.99
N ARG A 189 -7.08 -8.92 -6.21
CA ARG A 189 -8.05 -9.82 -6.86
C ARG A 189 -7.38 -11.00 -7.54
N THR A 190 -6.12 -10.86 -7.97
CA THR A 190 -5.37 -11.97 -8.54
C THR A 190 -4.81 -12.85 -7.43
N MET A 191 -5.08 -14.15 -7.49
CA MET A 191 -4.50 -15.10 -6.55
C MET A 191 -2.99 -15.24 -6.78
N PRO A 192 -2.12 -14.95 -5.79
CA PRO A 192 -0.69 -15.16 -5.93
C PRO A 192 -0.37 -16.64 -6.23
N LYS A 193 0.74 -16.90 -6.93
CA LYS A 193 1.12 -18.28 -7.32
C LYS A 193 1.14 -19.27 -6.15
N GLY A 194 1.66 -18.85 -4.99
CA GLY A 194 1.69 -19.69 -3.80
C GLY A 194 0.29 -20.04 -3.28
N PHE A 195 -0.65 -19.09 -3.35
CA PHE A 195 -2.03 -19.28 -2.90
C PHE A 195 -2.77 -20.22 -3.85
N HIS A 196 -2.49 -20.10 -5.14
CA HIS A 196 -3.01 -21.03 -6.14
C HIS A 196 -2.47 -22.45 -5.92
N CYS A 197 -1.17 -22.59 -5.66
CA CYS A 197 -0.58 -23.88 -5.27
C CYS A 197 -1.27 -24.46 -4.02
N LEU A 198 -1.47 -23.64 -2.98
CA LEU A 198 -2.12 -24.06 -1.74
C LEU A 198 -3.53 -24.57 -2.00
N ALA A 199 -4.35 -23.81 -2.73
CA ALA A 199 -5.72 -24.18 -3.07
C ALA A 199 -5.76 -25.50 -3.87
N LEU A 200 -4.88 -25.65 -4.87
CA LEU A 200 -4.81 -26.87 -5.67
C LEU A 200 -4.38 -28.09 -4.85
N GLN A 201 -3.33 -27.97 -4.03
CA GLN A 201 -2.83 -29.05 -3.18
C GLN A 201 -3.90 -29.52 -2.19
N LEU A 202 -4.60 -28.59 -1.55
CA LEU A 202 -5.69 -28.91 -0.62
C LEU A 202 -6.90 -29.53 -1.33
N THR A 203 -7.21 -29.06 -2.54
CA THR A 203 -8.29 -29.64 -3.35
C THR A 203 -7.97 -31.08 -3.74
N ILE A 204 -6.75 -31.36 -4.21
CA ILE A 204 -6.31 -32.73 -4.52
C ILE A 204 -6.47 -33.62 -3.27
N GLN A 205 -5.95 -33.16 -2.13
CA GLN A 205 -6.09 -33.89 -0.87
C GLN A 205 -7.54 -34.10 -0.47
N PHE A 206 -8.42 -33.12 -0.64
CA PHE A 206 -9.85 -33.26 -0.36
C PHE A 206 -10.47 -34.40 -1.16
N TYR A 207 -10.19 -34.46 -2.47
CA TYR A 207 -10.73 -35.49 -3.35
C TYR A 207 -10.10 -36.87 -3.11
N ASP A 208 -8.82 -36.91 -2.72
CA ASP A 208 -8.14 -38.16 -2.34
C ASP A 208 -8.70 -38.76 -1.04
N HIS A 209 -9.19 -37.93 -0.12
CA HIS A 209 -9.70 -38.34 1.20
C HIS A 209 -11.24 -38.40 1.25
N LEU A 210 -11.94 -38.41 0.10
CA LEU A 210 -13.42 -38.49 0.05
C LEU A 210 -14.03 -39.72 0.75
N GLY A 211 -13.21 -40.73 1.10
CA GLY A 211 -13.60 -41.91 1.87
C GLY A 211 -13.39 -41.81 3.38
N GLU A 212 -12.66 -40.82 3.87
CA GLU A 212 -12.55 -40.53 5.30
C GLU A 212 -13.74 -39.63 5.67
N GLY A 213 -14.76 -40.25 6.29
CA GLY A 213 -16.00 -39.57 6.68
C GLY A 213 -15.75 -38.29 7.48
N PRO A 214 -16.75 -37.38 7.56
CA PRO A 214 -16.57 -36.05 8.10
C PRO A 214 -15.96 -36.09 9.51
N VAL A 215 -14.87 -35.34 9.73
CA VAL A 215 -14.51 -34.94 11.09
C VAL A 215 -15.66 -34.07 11.58
N PHE A 216 -16.49 -34.67 12.43
CA PHE A 216 -17.70 -34.06 12.96
C PHE A 216 -17.38 -32.69 13.54
N GLN A 217 -17.76 -31.63 12.82
CA GLN A 217 -18.19 -30.41 13.49
C GLN A 217 -19.34 -30.83 14.40
N ASP A 218 -19.34 -30.33 15.63
CA ASP A 218 -20.41 -30.60 16.57
C ASP A 218 -21.70 -30.00 16.00
N GLN A 219 -22.44 -30.79 15.22
CA GLN A 219 -23.67 -30.36 14.53
C GLN A 219 -24.69 -29.81 15.52
N THR A 220 -24.59 -30.19 16.80
CA THR A 220 -25.45 -29.65 17.86
C THR A 220 -25.20 -28.17 18.12
N LYS A 221 -24.03 -27.63 17.76
CA LYS A 221 -23.64 -26.23 17.95
C LYS A 221 -23.97 -25.33 16.76
N ILE A 222 -24.00 -25.87 15.55
CA ILE A 222 -24.11 -25.10 14.30
C ILE A 222 -25.40 -24.26 14.25
N ASP A 223 -26.48 -24.78 14.80
CA ASP A 223 -27.80 -24.12 14.83
C ASP A 223 -28.20 -23.60 16.22
N ASN A 224 -27.31 -23.67 17.19
CA ASN A 224 -27.62 -23.31 18.57
C ASN A 224 -27.50 -21.80 18.78
N SER A 225 -28.62 -21.10 18.66
CA SER A 225 -28.72 -19.64 18.85
C SER A 225 -28.19 -19.10 20.21
N GLY A 226 -27.92 -19.96 21.20
CA GLY A 226 -27.25 -19.58 22.45
C GLY A 226 -25.72 -19.41 22.36
N LEU A 227 -25.13 -19.73 21.21
CA LEU A 227 -23.71 -19.60 20.91
C LEU A 227 -23.41 -18.32 20.12
N MET A 228 -22.12 -17.97 20.04
CA MET A 228 -21.66 -16.80 19.29
C MET A 228 -21.33 -17.22 17.86
N HIS A 229 -22.24 -16.90 16.94
CA HIS A 229 -22.12 -17.23 15.53
C HIS A 229 -21.46 -16.09 14.74
N TYR A 230 -20.34 -16.40 14.11
CA TYR A 230 -19.56 -15.51 13.26
C TYR A 230 -19.70 -15.96 11.81
N VAL A 231 -19.94 -15.03 10.88
CA VAL A 231 -20.06 -15.33 9.45
C VAL A 231 -18.93 -14.64 8.72
N ILE A 232 -18.18 -15.40 7.91
CA ILE A 232 -17.07 -14.90 7.10
C ILE A 232 -17.31 -15.33 5.67
N TYR A 233 -17.39 -14.38 4.74
CA TYR A 233 -17.39 -14.69 3.31
C TYR A 233 -16.00 -14.46 2.73
N THR A 234 -15.37 -15.50 2.19
CA THR A 234 -14.02 -15.37 1.61
C THR A 234 -13.68 -16.50 0.65
N GLU A 235 -12.84 -16.15 -0.33
CA GLU A 235 -12.20 -17.06 -1.28
C GLU A 235 -10.71 -17.28 -0.89
N ASN A 236 -10.25 -16.69 0.22
CA ASN A 236 -8.87 -16.70 0.66
C ASN A 236 -8.70 -17.51 1.96
N ILE A 237 -8.08 -18.69 1.82
CA ILE A 237 -7.85 -19.64 2.92
C ILE A 237 -7.05 -19.00 4.06
N LEU A 238 -6.02 -18.20 3.76
CA LEU A 238 -5.22 -17.57 4.80
C LEU A 238 -5.95 -16.41 5.47
N ALA A 239 -6.81 -15.71 4.74
CA ALA A 239 -7.65 -14.68 5.32
C ALA A 239 -8.63 -15.26 6.34
N ALA A 240 -9.37 -16.30 5.95
CA ALA A 240 -10.22 -17.07 6.85
C ALA A 240 -9.44 -17.56 8.09
N THR A 241 -8.22 -18.06 7.88
CA THR A 241 -7.37 -18.57 8.97
C THR A 241 -7.01 -17.48 9.97
N VAL A 242 -6.59 -16.30 9.49
CA VAL A 242 -6.16 -15.21 10.38
C VAL A 242 -7.34 -14.66 11.18
N ILE A 243 -8.49 -14.43 10.55
CA ILE A 243 -9.64 -13.91 11.28
C ILE A 243 -10.14 -14.91 12.33
N ILE A 244 -10.25 -16.19 11.99
CA ILE A 244 -10.67 -17.23 12.95
C ILE A 244 -9.65 -17.36 14.08
N ASN A 245 -8.37 -17.53 13.76
CA ASN A 245 -7.33 -17.71 14.79
C ASN A 245 -7.20 -16.50 15.70
N SER A 246 -7.26 -15.28 15.15
CA SER A 246 -7.21 -14.06 15.96
C SER A 246 -8.42 -13.92 16.88
N THR A 247 -9.62 -14.23 16.39
CA THR A 247 -10.86 -14.19 17.17
C THR A 247 -10.86 -15.23 18.30
N VAL A 248 -10.43 -16.46 18.01
CA VAL A 248 -10.35 -17.54 19.01
C VAL A 248 -9.27 -17.25 20.04
N TYR A 249 -8.13 -16.69 19.61
CA TYR A 249 -7.01 -16.37 20.50
C TYR A 249 -7.36 -15.29 21.53
N THR A 250 -8.19 -14.31 21.16
CA THR A 250 -8.56 -13.20 22.03
C THR A 250 -9.82 -13.47 22.86
N ALA A 251 -10.56 -14.54 22.55
CA ALA A 251 -11.83 -14.87 23.19
C ALA A 251 -11.67 -15.26 24.66
N LYS A 252 -12.58 -14.79 25.52
CA LYS A 252 -12.71 -15.30 26.89
C LYS A 252 -13.29 -16.72 26.91
N GLU A 253 -14.27 -16.98 26.06
CA GLU A 253 -15.00 -18.25 25.97
C GLU A 253 -14.95 -18.84 24.55
N PRO A 254 -13.78 -19.31 24.08
CA PRO A 254 -13.63 -19.77 22.69
C PRO A 254 -14.56 -20.95 22.34
N HIS A 255 -14.90 -21.80 23.32
CA HIS A 255 -15.79 -22.96 23.15
C HIS A 255 -17.25 -22.62 22.80
N ARG A 256 -17.63 -21.34 22.98
CA ARG A 256 -18.93 -20.80 22.58
C ARG A 256 -18.94 -20.20 21.17
N GLN A 257 -17.80 -20.17 20.48
CA GLN A 257 -17.68 -19.57 19.15
C GLN A 257 -17.94 -20.61 18.06
N VAL A 258 -18.78 -20.23 17.10
CA VAL A 258 -19.10 -20.98 15.89
C VAL A 258 -18.84 -20.08 14.69
N PHE A 259 -17.94 -20.50 13.80
CA PHE A 259 -17.59 -19.76 12.59
C PHE A 259 -18.23 -20.44 11.38
N HIS A 260 -18.99 -19.70 10.58
CA HIS A 260 -19.53 -20.13 9.31
C HIS A 260 -18.74 -19.45 8.19
N VAL A 261 -17.87 -20.21 7.54
CA VAL A 261 -17.07 -19.76 6.40
C VAL A 261 -17.83 -20.05 5.13
N LEU A 262 -18.38 -19.00 4.53
CA LEU A 262 -19.10 -19.04 3.27
C LEU A 262 -18.11 -18.85 2.13
N THR A 263 -18.08 -19.79 1.19
CA THR A 263 -17.18 -19.73 0.03
C THR A 263 -17.87 -20.25 -1.23
N ASP A 264 -17.25 -20.00 -2.38
CA ASP A 264 -17.77 -20.44 -3.69
C ASP A 264 -17.50 -21.93 -3.95
N GLY A 265 -18.06 -22.47 -5.03
CA GLY A 265 -17.88 -23.87 -5.38
C GLY A 265 -16.42 -24.25 -5.69
N LEU A 266 -15.62 -23.30 -6.18
CA LEU A 266 -14.24 -23.52 -6.59
C LEU A 266 -13.28 -23.65 -5.40
N ASN A 267 -13.51 -22.86 -4.35
CA ASN A 267 -12.66 -22.82 -3.16
C ASN A 267 -13.15 -23.74 -2.04
N TYR A 268 -14.40 -24.21 -2.11
CA TYR A 268 -15.02 -25.07 -1.08
C TYR A 268 -14.17 -26.27 -0.67
N ALA A 269 -13.70 -27.06 -1.64
CA ALA A 269 -12.92 -28.27 -1.37
C ALA A 269 -11.62 -27.95 -0.61
N ALA A 270 -10.88 -26.94 -1.06
CA ALA A 270 -9.65 -26.51 -0.42
C ALA A 270 -9.90 -25.95 0.99
N MET A 271 -10.92 -25.10 1.14
CA MET A 271 -11.29 -24.47 2.41
C MET A 271 -11.72 -25.51 3.45
N ARG A 272 -12.56 -26.47 3.06
CA ARG A 272 -12.96 -27.63 3.89
C ARG A 272 -11.75 -28.41 4.35
N MET A 273 -10.87 -28.78 3.42
CA MET A 273 -9.68 -29.57 3.72
C MET A 273 -8.73 -28.84 4.66
N TRP A 274 -8.58 -27.52 4.49
CA TRP A 274 -7.74 -26.71 5.36
C TRP A 274 -8.23 -26.72 6.80
N PHE A 275 -9.51 -26.40 7.04
CA PHE A 275 -10.06 -26.35 8.39
C PHE A 275 -10.28 -27.72 9.02
N GLN A 276 -10.39 -28.78 8.21
CA GLN A 276 -10.35 -30.15 8.73
C GLN A 276 -8.98 -30.49 9.35
N ARG A 277 -7.89 -29.98 8.77
CA ARG A 277 -6.52 -30.24 9.26
C ARG A 277 -6.00 -29.20 10.24
N ASN A 278 -6.50 -27.98 10.17
CA ASN A 278 -6.06 -26.84 10.97
C ASN A 278 -7.24 -26.28 11.77
N ASN A 279 -8.04 -27.15 12.38
CA ASN A 279 -9.18 -26.73 13.18
C ASN A 279 -8.68 -26.02 14.46
N PRO A 280 -9.18 -24.83 14.83
CA PRO A 280 -8.92 -24.28 16.15
C PRO A 280 -9.45 -25.22 17.25
N ASP A 281 -8.58 -25.72 18.12
CA ASP A 281 -8.89 -26.72 19.18
C ASP A 281 -10.09 -26.36 20.08
N LYS A 282 -10.45 -25.07 20.15
CA LYS A 282 -11.43 -24.52 21.08
C LYS A 282 -12.68 -23.95 20.43
N ALA A 283 -12.83 -23.95 19.11
CA ALA A 283 -13.99 -23.37 18.43
C ALA A 283 -14.55 -24.31 17.36
N THR A 284 -15.78 -24.05 16.92
CA THR A 284 -16.39 -24.82 15.82
C THR A 284 -16.27 -24.01 14.54
N VAL A 285 -15.75 -24.60 13.47
CA VAL A 285 -15.67 -23.97 12.15
C VAL A 285 -16.46 -24.81 11.17
N GLU A 286 -17.55 -24.27 10.63
CA GLU A 286 -18.32 -24.81 9.51
C GLU A 286 -17.89 -24.11 8.22
N VAL A 287 -17.75 -24.88 7.14
CA VAL A 287 -17.47 -24.32 5.81
C VAL A 287 -18.61 -24.74 4.90
N GLU A 288 -19.26 -23.74 4.29
CA GLU A 288 -20.44 -23.88 3.46
C GLU A 288 -20.19 -23.44 2.02
N ASN A 289 -20.81 -24.16 1.09
CA ASN A 289 -20.74 -23.86 -0.34
C ASN A 289 -21.99 -23.09 -0.76
N LEU A 290 -21.83 -21.82 -1.09
CA LEU A 290 -22.93 -20.96 -1.49
C LEU A 290 -23.70 -21.47 -2.70
N GLU A 291 -23.04 -22.16 -3.64
CA GLU A 291 -23.69 -22.70 -4.84
C GLU A 291 -24.71 -23.79 -4.50
N LYS A 292 -24.48 -24.53 -3.41
CA LYS A 292 -25.33 -25.64 -2.97
C LYS A 292 -26.51 -25.21 -2.10
N LEU A 293 -26.54 -23.97 -1.61
CA LEU A 293 -27.55 -23.48 -0.68
C LEU A 293 -28.92 -23.18 -1.33
N ASN A 294 -29.14 -23.56 -2.60
CA ASN A 294 -30.39 -23.32 -3.36
C ASN A 294 -30.92 -21.89 -3.20
N LEU A 295 -30.01 -20.91 -3.11
CA LEU A 295 -30.33 -19.50 -2.98
C LEU A 295 -31.12 -19.05 -4.21
N SER A 296 -32.08 -18.15 -4.03
CA SER A 296 -33.00 -17.78 -5.12
C SER A 296 -32.24 -17.32 -6.35
N ARG A 297 -32.64 -17.73 -7.56
CA ARG A 297 -32.03 -17.23 -8.82
C ARG A 297 -32.14 -15.71 -8.98
N THR A 298 -32.97 -15.05 -8.16
CA THR A 298 -33.14 -13.61 -8.08
C THR A 298 -32.19 -12.92 -7.08
N SER A 299 -31.39 -13.65 -6.30
CA SER A 299 -30.37 -13.08 -5.40
C SER A 299 -29.20 -12.54 -6.22
N LEU A 300 -29.32 -11.29 -6.68
CA LEU A 300 -28.24 -10.55 -7.34
C LEU A 300 -26.96 -10.64 -6.51
N GLY A 301 -25.93 -11.29 -7.05
CA GLY A 301 -24.55 -11.10 -6.64
C GLY A 301 -23.78 -12.32 -6.14
N LEU A 302 -24.44 -13.35 -5.60
CA LEU A 302 -23.70 -14.52 -5.09
C LEU A 302 -23.36 -15.56 -6.19
N HIS A 303 -24.30 -15.90 -7.06
CA HIS A 303 -24.09 -16.91 -8.14
C HIS A 303 -23.63 -16.33 -9.49
N GLY A 304 -23.36 -15.02 -9.55
CA GLY A 304 -23.33 -14.24 -10.79
C GLY A 304 -21.97 -13.75 -11.30
N PHE A 305 -20.83 -14.24 -10.78
CA PHE A 305 -19.49 -13.83 -11.26
C PHE A 305 -18.81 -14.81 -12.22
N SER A 306 -19.52 -15.84 -12.73
CA SER A 306 -19.12 -16.36 -14.04
C SER A 306 -19.23 -15.20 -15.03
N GLY A 307 -18.17 -14.90 -15.80
CA GLY A 307 -17.94 -13.67 -16.58
C GLY A 307 -18.97 -13.27 -17.65
N LYS A 308 -20.22 -13.73 -17.56
CA LYS A 308 -21.34 -13.37 -18.45
C LYS A 308 -22.05 -12.06 -18.04
N TYR A 309 -22.10 -11.67 -16.77
CA TYR A 309 -22.78 -10.41 -16.36
C TYR A 309 -21.91 -9.15 -16.45
N LEU A 310 -20.58 -9.31 -16.56
CA LEU A 310 -19.63 -8.22 -16.89
C LEU A 310 -19.84 -7.62 -18.30
N LYS A 311 -20.80 -8.12 -19.07
CA LYS A 311 -21.09 -7.69 -20.45
C LYS A 311 -22.18 -6.62 -20.56
N LEU A 312 -22.88 -6.26 -19.48
CA LEU A 312 -23.89 -5.19 -19.52
C LEU A 312 -23.23 -3.80 -19.53
N PRO A 313 -23.44 -2.97 -20.57
CA PRO A 313 -22.79 -1.66 -20.70
C PRO A 313 -23.11 -0.68 -19.57
N MET A 314 -24.33 -0.72 -19.01
CA MET A 314 -24.75 0.11 -17.86
C MET A 314 -23.98 -0.25 -16.59
N VAL A 315 -23.92 -1.55 -16.27
CA VAL A 315 -23.16 -2.08 -15.13
C VAL A 315 -21.67 -1.75 -15.28
N LYS A 316 -21.09 -1.83 -16.49
CA LYS A 316 -19.70 -1.39 -16.75
C LYS A 316 -19.44 0.10 -16.52
N ALA A 317 -20.42 0.97 -16.78
CA ALA A 317 -20.29 2.41 -16.61
C ALA A 317 -20.48 2.84 -15.15
N GLN A 318 -21.35 2.13 -14.42
CA GLN A 318 -21.68 2.40 -13.00
C GLN A 318 -20.74 1.67 -12.02
N LEU A 319 -20.12 0.55 -12.42
CA LEU A 319 -19.07 -0.16 -11.67
C LEU A 319 -17.66 0.40 -11.90
N LYS A 320 -17.52 1.62 -12.42
CA LYS A 320 -16.21 2.27 -12.57
C LYS A 320 -15.50 2.52 -11.24
N GLN A 321 -16.21 2.43 -10.12
CA GLN A 321 -15.63 2.45 -8.77
C GLN A 321 -15.70 1.05 -8.15
N GLU A 322 -14.54 0.56 -7.75
CA GLU A 322 -14.34 -0.79 -7.21
C GLU A 322 -15.08 -1.06 -5.89
N GLU A 323 -15.34 -0.01 -5.12
CA GLU A 323 -16.09 -0.04 -3.85
C GLU A 323 -17.55 -0.48 -4.05
N GLY A 324 -18.15 -0.17 -5.20
CA GLY A 324 -19.53 -0.57 -5.52
C GLY A 324 -19.71 -2.08 -5.69
N VAL A 325 -18.66 -2.81 -6.09
CA VAL A 325 -18.72 -4.28 -6.26
C VAL A 325 -18.65 -4.99 -4.92
N ASP A 326 -17.78 -4.54 -4.01
CA ASP A 326 -17.62 -5.15 -2.69
C ASP A 326 -18.86 -4.94 -1.82
N MET A 327 -19.40 -3.71 -1.87
CA MET A 327 -20.66 -3.36 -1.22
C MET A 327 -21.84 -4.19 -1.72
N MET A 328 -21.87 -4.49 -3.03
CA MET A 328 -22.88 -5.37 -3.62
C MET A 328 -22.84 -6.80 -3.09
N LYS A 329 -21.64 -7.36 -2.96
CA LYS A 329 -21.46 -8.70 -2.38
C LYS A 329 -21.97 -8.73 -0.94
N ARG A 330 -21.66 -7.70 -0.16
CA ARG A 330 -22.08 -7.56 1.24
C ARG A 330 -23.59 -7.46 1.39
N LEU A 331 -24.25 -6.62 0.59
CA LEU A 331 -25.71 -6.49 0.60
C LEU A 331 -26.40 -7.78 0.18
N GLY A 332 -25.90 -8.42 -0.89
CA GLY A 332 -26.41 -9.72 -1.34
C GLY A 332 -26.25 -10.80 -0.27
N LEU A 333 -25.14 -10.79 0.47
CA LEU A 333 -24.93 -11.69 1.59
C LEU A 333 -25.95 -11.43 2.71
N TYR A 334 -26.10 -10.19 3.18
CA TYR A 334 -27.03 -9.85 4.27
C TYR A 334 -28.47 -10.25 3.98
N TYR A 335 -28.89 -10.08 2.73
CA TYR A 335 -30.20 -10.50 2.27
C TYR A 335 -30.43 -12.01 2.41
N GLU A 336 -29.39 -12.82 2.16
CA GLU A 336 -29.49 -14.28 2.23
C GLU A 336 -29.24 -14.84 3.64
N LEU A 337 -28.63 -14.09 4.57
CA LEU A 337 -28.34 -14.57 5.93
C LEU A 337 -29.56 -15.16 6.67
N PRO A 338 -30.76 -14.55 6.65
CA PRO A 338 -31.91 -15.14 7.33
C PRO A 338 -32.38 -16.47 6.71
N ARG A 339 -32.07 -16.71 5.43
CA ARG A 339 -32.37 -17.97 4.73
C ARG A 339 -31.29 -19.02 4.94
N ILE A 340 -30.02 -18.60 4.95
CA ILE A 340 -28.88 -19.47 5.24
C ILE A 340 -28.96 -19.95 6.69
N PHE A 341 -29.35 -19.07 7.62
CA PHE A 341 -29.42 -19.32 9.06
C PHE A 341 -30.83 -19.10 9.62
N PRO A 342 -31.80 -19.98 9.29
CA PRO A 342 -33.19 -19.79 9.67
C PRO A 342 -33.44 -19.95 11.18
N ARG A 343 -32.53 -20.65 11.89
CA ARG A 343 -32.64 -20.95 13.33
C ARG A 343 -31.85 -20.00 14.24
N LEU A 344 -30.96 -19.19 13.66
CA LEU A 344 -30.14 -18.26 14.44
C LEU A 344 -30.86 -16.93 14.59
N GLU A 345 -30.78 -16.33 15.78
CA GLU A 345 -31.38 -15.02 16.05
C GLU A 345 -30.42 -13.87 15.73
N LYS A 346 -29.12 -14.07 15.90
CA LYS A 346 -28.13 -13.01 15.75
C LYS A 346 -26.80 -13.59 15.26
N VAL A 347 -26.16 -12.91 14.32
CA VAL A 347 -24.84 -13.30 13.78
C VAL A 347 -23.93 -12.08 13.66
N LEU A 348 -22.62 -12.24 13.89
CA LEU A 348 -21.63 -11.21 13.62
C LEU A 348 -20.93 -11.50 12.29
N VAL A 349 -21.13 -10.65 11.30
CA VAL A 349 -20.45 -10.75 10.01
C VAL A 349 -19.10 -10.06 10.11
N LEU A 350 -18.04 -10.78 9.76
CA LEU A 350 -16.66 -10.33 9.80
C LEU A 350 -16.11 -10.21 8.38
N ASP A 351 -15.40 -9.12 8.10
CA ASP A 351 -14.58 -9.02 6.89
C ASP A 351 -13.40 -9.98 6.97
N ASP A 352 -12.89 -10.43 5.83
CA ASP A 352 -11.77 -11.38 5.78
C ASP A 352 -10.39 -10.72 5.92
N ASP A 353 -10.36 -9.39 5.84
CA ASP A 353 -9.18 -8.54 5.91
C ASP A 353 -9.05 -7.82 7.25
N ILE A 354 -9.51 -8.45 8.34
CA ILE A 354 -9.42 -7.93 9.70
C ILE A 354 -8.59 -8.86 10.60
N VAL A 355 -7.99 -8.27 11.64
CA VAL A 355 -7.35 -9.00 12.74
C VAL A 355 -8.00 -8.58 14.06
N VAL A 356 -8.54 -9.55 14.79
CA VAL A 356 -9.15 -9.31 16.09
C VAL A 356 -8.07 -9.25 17.17
N ARG A 357 -8.20 -8.26 18.06
CA ARG A 357 -7.23 -7.93 19.12
C ARG A 357 -7.80 -8.02 20.52
N LYS A 358 -9.11 -7.89 20.67
CA LYS A 358 -9.83 -8.01 21.95
C LYS A 358 -11.02 -8.96 21.82
N ASP A 359 -11.56 -9.35 22.96
CA ASP A 359 -12.73 -10.21 23.08
C ASP A 359 -13.99 -9.48 22.56
N LEU A 360 -14.63 -10.06 21.53
CA LEU A 360 -15.79 -9.46 20.86
C LEU A 360 -17.13 -9.83 21.51
N SER A 361 -17.15 -10.60 22.59
CA SER A 361 -18.39 -11.13 23.18
C SER A 361 -19.37 -10.02 23.61
N HIS A 362 -18.84 -8.86 24.02
CA HIS A 362 -19.64 -7.70 24.43
C HIS A 362 -20.63 -7.24 23.33
N LEU A 363 -20.28 -7.42 22.04
CA LEU A 363 -21.14 -7.02 20.92
C LEU A 363 -22.46 -7.79 20.87
N TRP A 364 -22.54 -8.99 21.46
CA TRP A 364 -23.80 -9.75 21.53
C TRP A 364 -24.79 -9.16 22.52
N GLU A 365 -24.29 -8.46 23.54
CA GLU A 365 -25.06 -7.86 24.64
C GLU A 365 -25.53 -6.44 24.33
N GLU A 366 -24.97 -5.79 23.30
CA GLU A 366 -25.36 -4.46 22.84
C GLU A 366 -26.83 -4.42 22.38
N ASP A 367 -27.56 -3.39 22.81
CA ASP A 367 -28.94 -3.12 22.38
C ASP A 367 -28.93 -2.37 21.04
N LEU A 368 -29.44 -3.03 20.00
CA LEU A 368 -29.57 -2.43 18.67
C LEU A 368 -30.81 -1.52 18.54
N HIS A 369 -31.57 -1.29 19.61
CA HIS A 369 -32.74 -0.39 19.63
C HIS A 369 -33.77 -0.70 18.52
N LYS A 370 -34.09 -1.99 18.33
CA LYS A 370 -34.98 -2.51 17.27
C LYS A 370 -34.47 -2.28 15.84
N LYS A 371 -33.19 -1.97 15.67
CA LYS A 371 -32.50 -1.98 14.37
C LYS A 371 -31.99 -3.38 14.08
N VAL A 372 -31.87 -3.70 12.79
CA VAL A 372 -31.47 -5.05 12.34
C VAL A 372 -29.95 -5.19 12.17
N ILE A 373 -29.23 -4.07 12.07
CA ILE A 373 -27.78 -4.06 11.90
C ILE A 373 -27.14 -3.21 13.01
N GLY A 374 -26.08 -3.71 13.63
CA GLY A 374 -25.13 -2.94 14.43
C GLY A 374 -23.79 -2.86 13.70
N ALA A 375 -23.24 -1.67 13.49
CA ALA A 375 -22.05 -1.49 12.66
C ALA A 375 -21.14 -0.38 13.16
N VAL A 376 -19.84 -0.45 12.89
CA VAL A 376 -18.87 0.57 13.31
C VAL A 376 -19.00 1.83 12.46
N GLY A 377 -19.18 2.99 13.10
CA GLY A 377 -19.18 4.28 12.39
C GLY A 377 -17.81 4.61 11.81
N SER A 378 -17.76 5.11 10.56
CA SER A 378 -16.53 5.63 9.95
C SER A 378 -16.44 7.14 10.16
N CYS A 379 -15.35 7.64 10.77
CA CYS A 379 -15.14 9.07 11.05
C CYS A 379 -14.79 9.94 9.82
N GLU A 380 -14.78 9.40 8.61
CA GLU A 380 -14.42 10.18 7.42
C GLU A 380 -15.65 10.91 6.84
N THR A 381 -15.90 12.09 7.39
CA THR A 381 -16.71 13.12 6.74
C THR A 381 -15.79 14.03 5.92
N SER A 382 -15.88 13.93 4.59
CA SER A 382 -15.81 15.04 3.61
C SER A 382 -15.23 14.56 2.28
N ASN A 383 -16.08 14.06 1.38
CA ASN A 383 -16.06 14.36 -0.06
C ASN A 383 -17.25 13.68 -0.75
N ASN A 384 -17.77 14.33 -1.79
CA ASN A 384 -19.07 14.11 -2.44
C ASN A 384 -19.28 12.76 -3.19
N PHE A 385 -18.67 11.67 -2.71
CA PHE A 385 -19.04 10.31 -3.09
C PHE A 385 -19.33 9.51 -1.83
N GLY A 386 -20.62 9.46 -1.47
CA GLY A 386 -21.22 8.47 -0.58
C GLY A 386 -20.53 8.25 0.78
N GLY A 387 -21.15 8.74 1.85
CA GLY A 387 -20.99 8.17 3.20
C GLY A 387 -21.52 6.73 3.27
N THR A 388 -20.94 5.82 2.47
CA THR A 388 -21.22 4.38 2.36
C THR A 388 -20.27 3.53 3.19
N LEU A 389 -19.37 4.14 3.96
CA LEU A 389 -18.31 3.48 4.73
C LEU A 389 -18.73 3.01 6.14
N GLY A 390 -20.01 3.07 6.50
CA GLY A 390 -20.50 2.75 7.84
C GLY A 390 -20.57 1.26 8.19
N TRP A 391 -20.28 0.35 7.25
CA TRP A 391 -20.33 -1.11 7.45
C TRP A 391 -18.99 -1.80 7.16
N ALA A 392 -17.89 -1.08 7.31
CA ALA A 392 -16.55 -1.66 7.19
C ALA A 392 -16.21 -2.49 8.44
N CYS A 393 -15.34 -3.49 8.28
CA CYS A 393 -14.77 -4.33 9.34
C CYS A 393 -15.70 -5.42 9.89
N MET A 394 -16.76 -5.07 10.63
CA MET A 394 -17.67 -6.05 11.21
C MET A 394 -19.06 -5.48 11.47
N ASN A 395 -20.08 -6.34 11.36
CA ASN A 395 -21.47 -5.93 11.47
C ASN A 395 -22.28 -7.01 12.21
N MET A 396 -22.95 -6.63 13.30
CA MET A 396 -23.95 -7.48 13.94
C MET A 396 -25.22 -7.45 13.10
N VAL A 397 -25.80 -8.62 12.83
CA VAL A 397 -27.07 -8.75 12.14
C VAL A 397 -28.05 -9.50 13.03
N ASP A 398 -29.12 -8.81 13.45
CA ASP A 398 -30.24 -9.39 14.18
C ASP A 398 -31.23 -10.02 13.18
N LEU A 399 -31.04 -11.31 12.94
CA LEU A 399 -31.86 -12.10 12.02
C LEU A 399 -33.29 -12.25 12.54
N GLY A 400 -33.49 -12.22 13.86
CA GLY A 400 -34.81 -12.26 14.49
C GLY A 400 -35.63 -11.02 14.17
N GLU A 401 -35.06 -9.84 14.40
CA GLU A 401 -35.65 -8.55 14.02
C GLU A 401 -35.82 -8.44 12.51
N TRP A 402 -34.83 -8.88 11.72
CA TRP A 402 -34.92 -8.88 10.25
C TRP A 402 -36.15 -9.64 9.74
N ARG A 403 -36.39 -10.85 10.28
CA ARG A 403 -37.58 -11.66 9.97
C ARG A 403 -38.86 -10.99 10.46
N ARG A 404 -38.86 -10.43 11.68
CA ARG A 404 -40.05 -9.75 12.25
C ARG A 404 -40.48 -8.54 11.43
N GLN A 405 -39.55 -7.83 10.83
CA GLN A 405 -39.82 -6.67 9.98
C GLN A 405 -40.14 -7.02 8.52
N GLY A 406 -39.98 -8.28 8.10
CA GLY A 406 -40.21 -8.67 6.70
C GLY A 406 -39.28 -7.94 5.72
N LEU A 407 -38.02 -7.72 6.13
CA LEU A 407 -37.07 -6.96 5.31
C LEU A 407 -36.68 -7.69 4.03
N SER A 408 -36.70 -9.02 4.01
CA SER A 408 -36.40 -9.80 2.80
C SER A 408 -37.45 -9.61 1.70
N GLU A 409 -38.69 -9.29 2.07
CA GLU A 409 -39.77 -8.94 1.15
C GLU A 409 -39.74 -7.46 0.77
N THR A 410 -39.38 -6.59 1.72
CA THR A 410 -39.33 -5.13 1.52
C THR A 410 -38.14 -4.73 0.65
N LEU A 411 -36.98 -5.34 0.87
CA LEU A 411 -35.74 -5.13 0.10
C LEU A 411 -35.70 -6.00 -1.17
N THR A 412 -36.86 -6.34 -1.71
CA THR A 412 -36.95 -7.09 -2.97
C THR A 412 -36.21 -6.37 -4.09
N VAL A 413 -35.70 -7.17 -5.03
CA VAL A 413 -34.78 -6.82 -6.13
C VAL A 413 -35.30 -5.74 -7.09
N GLU A 414 -36.53 -5.24 -6.91
CA GLU A 414 -37.07 -4.11 -7.65
C GLU A 414 -36.55 -2.75 -7.14
N LEU A 415 -36.00 -2.68 -5.92
CA LEU A 415 -35.31 -1.48 -5.43
C LEU A 415 -33.91 -1.40 -6.02
N ASP A 416 -33.49 -0.18 -6.40
CA ASP A 416 -32.09 0.08 -6.69
C ASP A 416 -31.25 -0.33 -5.48
N ILE A 417 -30.07 -0.89 -5.71
CA ILE A 417 -29.13 -1.33 -4.67
C ILE A 417 -28.86 -0.19 -3.70
N TRP A 418 -28.78 1.04 -4.23
CA TRP A 418 -28.58 2.24 -3.46
C TRP A 418 -29.77 2.55 -2.56
N ASP A 419 -30.99 2.28 -2.99
CA ASP A 419 -32.20 2.43 -2.18
C ASP A 419 -32.23 1.40 -1.05
N GLY A 420 -31.91 0.13 -1.36
CA GLY A 420 -31.82 -0.92 -0.36
C GLY A 420 -30.77 -0.64 0.73
N LEU A 421 -29.60 -0.14 0.31
CA LEU A 421 -28.55 0.29 1.23
C LEU A 421 -28.99 1.50 2.07
N THR A 422 -29.68 2.45 1.46
CA THR A 422 -30.20 3.65 2.14
C THR A 422 -31.21 3.24 3.22
N VAL A 423 -32.15 2.33 2.89
CA VAL A 423 -33.11 1.79 3.86
C VAL A 423 -32.41 1.11 5.02
N LEU A 424 -31.42 0.25 4.73
CA LEU A 424 -30.68 -0.45 5.78
C LEU A 424 -29.83 0.50 6.64
N ARG A 425 -29.19 1.51 6.05
CA ARG A 425 -28.36 2.49 6.75
C ARG A 425 -29.18 3.44 7.62
N GLU A 426 -30.16 4.10 7.02
CA GLU A 426 -30.84 5.24 7.66
C GLU A 426 -31.90 4.79 8.64
N SER A 427 -32.59 3.69 8.33
CA SER A 427 -33.73 3.25 9.14
C SER A 427 -33.43 2.01 9.97
N ASN A 428 -32.32 1.33 9.74
CA ASN A 428 -32.14 -0.06 10.19
C ASN A 428 -30.74 -0.40 10.72
N SER A 429 -29.85 0.59 10.83
CA SER A 429 -28.52 0.44 11.41
C SER A 429 -28.37 1.22 12.71
N HIS A 430 -27.74 0.61 13.71
CA HIS A 430 -27.23 1.22 14.91
C HIS A 430 -25.70 1.37 14.79
N VAL A 431 -25.18 2.56 15.08
CA VAL A 431 -23.77 2.89 14.90
C VAL A 431 -23.01 2.70 16.21
N TRP A 432 -22.01 1.84 16.21
CA TRP A 432 -21.09 1.60 17.31
C TRP A 432 -19.92 2.59 17.31
N ASP A 433 -19.29 2.70 18.48
CA ASP A 433 -18.08 3.49 18.69
C ASP A 433 -16.88 2.96 17.88
N GLU A 434 -16.00 3.88 17.47
CA GLU A 434 -14.81 3.60 16.65
C GLU A 434 -13.78 2.70 17.36
N SER A 435 -13.84 2.59 18.68
CA SER A 435 -13.01 1.66 19.46
C SER A 435 -13.30 0.18 19.16
N VAL A 436 -14.43 -0.14 18.52
CA VAL A 436 -14.74 -1.52 18.08
C VAL A 436 -13.83 -1.93 16.92
N CYS A 437 -13.61 -1.06 15.93
CA CYS A 437 -12.70 -1.36 14.83
C CYS A 437 -11.94 -0.15 14.31
N HIS A 438 -10.62 -0.28 14.30
CA HIS A 438 -9.73 0.71 13.72
C HIS A 438 -9.36 0.32 12.29
N VAL A 439 -9.61 1.24 11.36
CA VAL A 439 -9.26 1.06 9.96
C VAL A 439 -7.84 1.57 9.72
N ILE A 440 -6.97 0.70 9.23
CA ILE A 440 -5.68 1.08 8.65
C ILE A 440 -5.89 1.25 7.16
N ASP A 441 -5.80 2.48 6.68
CA ASP A 441 -5.73 2.74 5.24
C ASP A 441 -4.32 2.42 4.73
N LEU A 442 -4.23 1.42 3.86
CA LEU A 442 -2.99 0.99 3.22
C LEU A 442 -2.73 1.67 1.88
N ASP A 443 -3.68 2.46 1.39
CA ASP A 443 -3.56 3.22 0.13
C ASP A 443 -2.87 4.58 0.36
N ASP A 444 -2.85 5.05 1.61
CA ASP A 444 -2.14 6.26 2.03
C ASP A 444 -0.80 5.90 2.72
N ALA A 445 0.31 6.29 2.08
CA ALA A 445 1.65 6.13 2.63
C ALA A 445 1.87 6.93 3.94
N LEU A 446 1.04 7.93 4.21
CA LEU A 446 1.07 8.77 5.41
C LEU A 446 0.22 8.24 6.57
N SER A 447 -0.51 7.14 6.37
CA SER A 447 -1.23 6.43 7.43
C SER A 447 -0.24 6.04 8.54
N GLU A 448 -0.14 6.84 9.60
CA GLU A 448 0.67 6.47 10.76
C GLU A 448 -0.05 5.39 11.56
N PHE A 449 0.71 4.54 12.24
CA PHE A 449 0.12 3.66 13.26
C PHE A 449 -0.37 4.54 14.39
N ALA A 450 -1.58 5.08 14.26
CA ALA A 450 -2.21 5.80 15.34
C ALA A 450 -2.30 4.87 16.55
N ASN A 451 -2.11 5.42 17.75
CA ASN A 451 -2.34 4.70 19.01
C ASN A 451 -3.70 3.97 19.03
N GLY A 452 -4.68 4.45 18.24
CA GLY A 452 -5.98 3.81 18.03
C GLY A 452 -5.92 2.34 17.56
N ALA A 453 -4.91 1.93 16.78
CA ALA A 453 -4.76 0.53 16.40
C ALA A 453 -4.41 -0.38 17.61
N GLN A 454 -3.75 0.15 18.65
CA GLN A 454 -3.44 -0.57 19.89
C GLN A 454 -4.67 -0.77 20.77
N GLU A 455 -5.57 0.20 20.75
CA GLU A 455 -6.73 0.27 21.64
C GLU A 455 -7.99 -0.34 21.02
N ALA A 456 -8.07 -0.47 19.70
CA ALA A 456 -9.25 -1.04 19.05
C ALA A 456 -9.42 -2.55 19.28
N ALA A 457 -10.67 -3.01 19.28
CA ALA A 457 -10.98 -4.43 19.41
C ALA A 457 -10.61 -5.24 18.16
N ALA A 458 -10.65 -4.61 16.97
CA ALA A 458 -10.13 -5.18 15.74
C ALA A 458 -9.42 -4.13 14.87
N VAL A 459 -8.61 -4.62 13.94
CA VAL A 459 -7.87 -3.82 12.97
C VAL A 459 -8.28 -4.25 11.57
N HIS A 460 -8.79 -3.32 10.76
CA HIS A 460 -9.20 -3.55 9.37
C HIS A 460 -8.14 -3.04 8.39
N TYR A 461 -7.68 -3.91 7.49
CA TYR A 461 -6.69 -3.58 6.47
C TYR A 461 -7.36 -3.05 5.20
N ARG A 462 -7.86 -1.81 5.23
CA ARG A 462 -8.45 -1.17 4.05
C ARG A 462 -7.38 -0.91 2.99
N GLY A 463 -7.74 -1.08 1.71
CA GLY A 463 -6.86 -0.76 0.60
C GLY A 463 -6.19 -1.98 -0.06
N TYR A 464 -5.31 -1.72 -1.02
CA TYR A 464 -4.75 -2.74 -1.90
C TYR A 464 -3.46 -3.39 -1.42
N ALA A 465 -2.72 -2.78 -0.49
CA ALA A 465 -1.48 -3.35 0.02
C ALA A 465 -1.71 -4.36 1.15
N LYS A 466 -2.60 -5.35 0.89
CA LYS A 466 -3.03 -6.35 1.86
C LYS A 466 -1.83 -7.12 2.45
N PRO A 467 -1.87 -7.51 3.74
CA PRO A 467 -0.71 -8.08 4.44
C PRO A 467 -0.28 -9.47 3.94
N TRP A 468 -1.14 -10.16 3.19
CA TRP A 468 -0.84 -11.44 2.54
C TRP A 468 -0.22 -11.30 1.14
N LEU A 469 -0.09 -10.08 0.62
CA LEU A 469 0.58 -9.81 -0.65
C LEU A 469 2.04 -9.38 -0.41
N GLY A 470 2.92 -9.66 -1.38
CA GLY A 470 4.31 -9.23 -1.32
C GLY A 470 4.50 -7.70 -1.30
N MET A 471 3.49 -6.94 -1.73
CA MET A 471 3.46 -5.47 -1.67
C MET A 471 2.95 -4.93 -0.33
N GLY A 472 2.52 -5.79 0.60
CA GLY A 472 1.97 -5.38 1.88
C GLY A 472 2.97 -4.58 2.71
N MET A 473 2.52 -3.48 3.31
CA MET A 473 3.38 -2.61 4.11
C MET A 473 3.98 -3.40 5.30
N ASN A 474 5.32 -3.48 5.34
CA ASN A 474 6.06 -4.23 6.37
C ASN A 474 5.67 -3.86 7.82
N ARG A 475 5.25 -2.61 8.05
CA ARG A 475 4.92 -2.08 9.39
C ARG A 475 3.70 -2.71 10.05
N HIS A 476 2.72 -3.23 9.29
CA HIS A 476 1.49 -3.82 9.86
C HIS A 476 1.33 -5.33 9.60
N ARG A 477 2.27 -5.91 8.85
CA ARG A 477 2.28 -7.33 8.49
C ARG A 477 2.51 -8.25 9.71
N SER A 478 3.10 -7.74 10.79
CA SER A 478 3.33 -8.50 12.03
C SER A 478 2.04 -8.96 12.73
N LEU A 479 1.00 -8.11 12.72
CA LEU A 479 -0.31 -8.43 13.30
C LEU A 479 -0.98 -9.60 12.55
N TRP A 480 -0.85 -9.65 11.23
CA TRP A 480 -1.34 -10.74 10.38
C TRP A 480 -0.50 -12.02 10.52
N THR A 481 0.81 -11.91 10.32
CA THR A 481 1.72 -13.07 10.25
C THR A 481 1.77 -13.89 11.53
N ARG A 482 1.40 -13.32 12.68
CA ARG A 482 1.31 -14.04 13.96
C ARG A 482 0.28 -15.17 13.95
N PHE A 483 -0.78 -15.06 13.15
CA PHE A 483 -1.89 -16.01 13.13
C PHE A 483 -1.85 -17.02 11.99
N VAL A 484 -0.77 -17.01 11.19
CA VAL A 484 -0.50 -17.99 10.14
C VAL A 484 0.65 -18.89 10.58
N ASN A 485 0.42 -20.20 10.63
CA ASN A 485 1.48 -21.17 10.89
C ASN A 485 2.31 -21.39 9.62
N TYR A 486 3.29 -20.52 9.36
CA TYR A 486 4.17 -20.65 8.19
C TYR A 486 5.01 -21.94 8.20
N GLU A 487 5.16 -22.63 9.33
CA GLU A 487 5.86 -23.92 9.37
C GLU A 487 5.02 -25.08 8.79
N ASN A 488 3.75 -24.82 8.43
CA ASN A 488 2.89 -25.81 7.78
C ASN A 488 3.56 -26.34 6.48
N PRO A 489 3.73 -27.67 6.32
CA PRO A 489 4.42 -28.24 5.18
C PRO A 489 3.82 -27.86 3.81
N ILE A 490 2.50 -27.68 3.73
CA ILE A 490 1.82 -27.30 2.48
C ILE A 490 2.16 -25.84 2.14
N LEU A 491 2.19 -24.94 3.13
CA LEU A 491 2.59 -23.55 2.91
C LEU A 491 4.03 -23.45 2.43
N GLN A 492 4.94 -24.21 3.06
CA GLN A 492 6.34 -24.28 2.65
C GLN A 492 6.52 -24.85 1.24
N ALA A 493 5.82 -25.94 0.91
CA ALA A 493 5.84 -26.53 -0.44
C ALA A 493 5.31 -25.57 -1.51
N CYS A 494 4.39 -24.68 -1.14
CA CYS A 494 3.83 -23.66 -2.02
C CYS A 494 4.57 -22.31 -1.98
N ASN A 495 5.77 -22.26 -1.39
CA ASN A 495 6.60 -21.06 -1.30
C ASN A 495 5.87 -19.87 -0.64
N ILE A 496 5.02 -20.16 0.35
CA ILE A 496 4.37 -19.18 1.21
C ILE A 496 5.18 -19.08 2.49
N HIS A 497 5.90 -17.97 2.64
CA HIS A 497 6.76 -17.71 3.78
C HIS A 497 6.39 -16.39 4.47
N LYS A 498 6.89 -16.24 5.70
CA LYS A 498 6.57 -15.10 6.56
C LYS A 498 6.89 -13.76 5.94
#